data_AF-A0A9X4QU69-F1
#
_entry.id   AF-A0A9X4QU69-F1
#
_cell.length_a   1.000
_cell.length_b   1.000
_cell.length_c   1.000
_cell.angle_alpha   90.00
_cell.angle_beta   90.00
_cell.angle_gamma   90.00
#
_symmetry.space_group_name_H-M   'P 1'
#
loop_
_entity.id
_entity.type
_entity.pdbx_description
1 polymer ?
#
loop_
_entity_poly.entity_id
_entity_poly.type
_entity_poly.pdbx_seq_one_letter_code
_entity_poly.pdbx_strand_id
1 'polypeptide(L)'
;MTYTSPLRYPGGKSALANYIKLLVQENDLLDGVYVEPFAGGAGVALSLLFNEYMSRIVINDLNSSIHAFWYSVLNHTQELCELIEETNVTVAEWQNQKNGPRKRKCQFA
;
A
#
# COMPACT_ATOMS: atom_id res chain seq x y z
N MET A 1 -0.43 -11.33 11.40
CA MET A 1 -0.13 -9.88 11.34
C MET A 1 -1.39 -9.11 11.74
N THR A 2 -1.29 -8.13 12.64
CA THR A 2 -2.45 -7.33 13.10
C THR A 2 -2.96 -6.36 12.03
N TYR A 3 -2.08 -5.92 11.13
CA TYR A 3 -2.40 -5.04 10.01
C TYR A 3 -1.69 -5.53 8.76
N THR A 4 -2.42 -5.61 7.65
CA THR A 4 -1.90 -6.11 6.37
C THR A 4 -1.35 -5.00 5.47
N SER A 5 -1.78 -3.75 5.71
CA SER A 5 -1.35 -2.57 4.97
C SER A 5 -0.61 -1.60 5.89
N PRO A 6 0.48 -0.97 5.40
CA PRO A 6 1.15 0.11 6.13
C PRO A 6 0.36 1.43 6.13
N LEU A 7 -0.69 1.56 5.32
CA LEU A 7 -1.48 2.78 5.20
C LEU A 7 -2.82 2.70 5.95
N ARG A 8 -3.12 3.73 6.73
CA ARG A 8 -4.49 3.99 7.20
C ARG A 8 -5.26 4.73 6.11
N TYR A 9 -5.72 4.00 5.11
CA TYR A 9 -6.44 4.57 3.96
C TYR A 9 -7.98 4.43 4.12
N PRO A 10 -8.77 5.51 3.91
CA PRO A 10 -10.23 5.45 3.97
C PRO A 10 -10.82 4.44 2.98
N GLY A 11 -11.94 3.82 3.33
CA GLY A 11 -12.57 2.80 2.49
C GLY A 11 -11.80 1.47 2.51
N GLY A 12 -11.11 1.16 3.60
CA GLY A 12 -10.33 -0.05 3.78
C GLY A 12 -11.14 -1.31 3.49
N LYS A 13 -10.92 -1.89 2.31
CA LYS A 13 -11.58 -3.11 1.83
C LYS A 13 -11.04 -4.37 2.52
N SER A 14 -10.12 -4.25 3.47
CA SER A 14 -9.51 -5.39 4.18
C SER A 14 -10.53 -6.34 4.82
N ALA A 15 -11.67 -5.82 5.26
CA ALA A 15 -12.78 -6.64 5.77
C ALA A 15 -13.34 -7.62 4.73
N LEU A 16 -13.23 -7.31 3.43
CA LEU A 16 -13.66 -8.16 2.31
C LEU A 16 -12.64 -9.25 1.95
N ALA A 17 -11.43 -9.23 2.54
CA ALA A 17 -10.38 -10.19 2.17
C ALA A 17 -10.84 -11.64 2.36
N ASN A 18 -11.58 -11.95 3.42
CA ASN A 18 -12.13 -13.29 3.65
C ASN A 18 -13.16 -13.68 2.60
N TYR A 19 -14.02 -12.76 2.18
CA TYR A 19 -15.01 -13.03 1.14
C TYR A 19 -14.33 -13.31 -0.20
N ILE A 20 -13.34 -12.49 -0.57
CA ILE A 20 -12.60 -12.66 -1.83
C ILE A 20 -11.77 -13.95 -1.80
N LYS A 21 -11.15 -14.29 -0.67
CA LYS A 21 -10.51 -15.60 -0.47
C LYS A 21 -11.47 -16.75 -0.78
N LEU A 22 -12.68 -16.73 -0.22
CA LEU A 22 -13.66 -17.79 -0.48
C LEU A 22 -14.02 -17.87 -1.97
N LEU A 23 -14.24 -16.72 -2.63
CA LEU A 23 -14.48 -16.70 -4.07
C LEU A 23 -13.33 -17.32 -4.87
N VAL A 24 -12.08 -17.03 -4.51
CA VAL A 24 -10.90 -17.62 -5.15
C VAL A 24 -10.90 -19.14 -5.02
N GLN A 25 -11.19 -19.65 -3.82
CA GLN A 25 -11.19 -21.09 -3.54
C GLN A 25 -12.32 -21.82 -4.29
N GLU A 26 -13.53 -21.26 -4.27
CA GLU A 26 -14.70 -21.87 -4.92
C GLU A 26 -14.62 -21.85 -6.46
N ASN A 27 -13.71 -21.07 -7.03
CA ASN A 27 -13.51 -20.95 -8.48
C ASN A 27 -12.18 -21.55 -8.95
N ASP A 28 -11.47 -22.29 -8.10
CA ASP A 28 -10.16 -22.90 -8.41
C ASP A 28 -9.12 -21.88 -8.93
N LEU A 29 -9.12 -20.67 -8.36
CA LEU A 29 -8.24 -19.56 -8.76
C LEU A 29 -7.01 -19.39 -7.87
N LEU A 30 -6.72 -20.37 -7.00
CA LEU A 30 -5.54 -20.36 -6.14
C LEU A 30 -4.25 -20.26 -6.97
N ASP A 31 -3.21 -19.67 -6.38
CA ASP A 31 -1.92 -19.40 -7.03
C ASP A 31 -2.02 -18.49 -8.27
N GLY A 32 -3.17 -17.84 -8.47
CA GLY A 32 -3.41 -16.91 -9.56
C GLY A 32 -2.79 -15.53 -9.36
N VAL A 33 -3.18 -14.62 -10.27
CA VAL A 33 -2.81 -13.20 -10.23
C VAL A 33 -4.03 -12.37 -9.85
N TYR A 34 -3.97 -11.68 -8.71
CA TYR A 34 -5.03 -10.76 -8.29
C TYR A 34 -4.72 -9.32 -8.73
N VAL A 35 -5.67 -8.67 -9.40
CA VAL A 35 -5.52 -7.30 -9.93
C VAL A 35 -6.48 -6.36 -9.20
N GLU A 36 -5.96 -5.30 -8.58
CA GLU A 36 -6.75 -4.30 -7.85
C GLU A 36 -6.52 -2.88 -8.42
N PRO A 37 -7.43 -2.39 -9.29
CA PRO A 37 -7.27 -1.09 -9.95
C PRO A 37 -7.42 0.14 -9.03
N PHE A 38 -8.03 -0.06 -7.85
CA PHE A 38 -8.36 0.97 -6.86
C PHE A 38 -7.82 0.57 -5.49
N ALA A 39 -6.50 0.38 -5.44
CA ALA A 39 -5.85 -0.24 -4.31
C ALA A 39 -5.93 0.61 -3.05
N GLY A 40 -5.66 1.91 -3.14
CA GLY A 40 -5.45 2.76 -1.95
C GLY A 40 -4.39 2.15 -1.04
N GLY A 41 -4.84 1.57 0.08
CA GLY A 41 -3.99 0.80 1.00
C GLY A 41 -3.73 -0.66 0.59
N ALA A 42 -4.27 -1.18 -0.51
CA ALA A 42 -4.05 -2.55 -1.01
C ALA A 42 -4.36 -3.67 0.00
N GLY A 43 -5.27 -3.42 0.96
CA GLY A 43 -5.49 -4.31 2.09
C GLY A 43 -6.00 -5.71 1.70
N VAL A 44 -6.81 -5.82 0.65
CA VAL A 44 -7.24 -7.13 0.12
C VAL A 44 -6.09 -7.82 -0.60
N ALA A 45 -5.48 -7.15 -1.59
CA ALA A 45 -4.38 -7.72 -2.37
C ALA A 45 -3.25 -8.25 -1.47
N LEU A 46 -2.79 -7.46 -0.50
CA LEU A 46 -1.74 -7.87 0.43
C LEU A 46 -2.18 -9.03 1.33
N SER A 47 -3.46 -9.09 1.72
CA SER A 47 -3.98 -10.22 2.49
C SER A 47 -3.96 -11.51 1.68
N LEU A 48 -4.34 -11.45 0.40
CA LEU A 48 -4.29 -12.63 -0.47
C LEU A 48 -2.86 -13.08 -0.74
N LEU A 49 -1.93 -12.13 -0.94
CA LEU A 49 -0.52 -12.44 -1.17
C LEU A 49 0.15 -13.04 0.08
N PHE A 50 0.05 -12.38 1.24
CA PHE A 50 0.76 -12.79 2.45
C PHE A 50 0.20 -14.05 3.10
N ASN A 51 -1.05 -14.42 2.81
CA ASN A 51 -1.62 -15.70 3.23
C ASN A 51 -1.53 -16.76 2.12
N GLU A 52 -0.71 -16.53 1.09
CA GLU A 52 -0.39 -17.50 0.04
C GLU A 52 -1.62 -18.00 -0.76
N TYR A 53 -2.68 -17.19 -0.86
CA TYR A 53 -3.82 -17.49 -1.73
C TYR A 53 -3.57 -17.08 -3.19
N MET A 54 -2.67 -16.12 -3.40
CA MET A 54 -2.28 -15.59 -4.71
C MET A 54 -0.77 -15.62 -4.84
N SER A 55 -0.27 -16.05 -6.00
CA SER A 55 1.18 -16.05 -6.28
C SER A 55 1.69 -14.65 -6.62
N ARG A 56 0.80 -13.78 -7.13
CA ARG A 56 1.14 -12.42 -7.53
C ARG A 56 -0.04 -11.48 -7.36
N ILE A 57 0.26 -10.24 -7.00
CA ILE A 57 -0.70 -9.14 -7.02
C ILE A 57 -0.24 -8.04 -7.97
N VAL A 58 -1.20 -7.35 -8.57
CA VAL A 58 -0.99 -6.15 -9.38
C VAL A 58 -1.92 -5.09 -8.82
N ILE A 59 -1.35 -4.01 -8.30
CA ILE A 59 -2.10 -2.91 -7.70
C ILE A 59 -1.93 -1.64 -8.53
N ASN A 60 -3.00 -0.85 -8.61
CA ASN A 60 -2.99 0.46 -9.24
C ASN A 60 -3.85 1.43 -8.41
N ASP A 61 -3.57 2.72 -8.54
CA ASP A 61 -4.42 3.78 -8.02
C ASP A 61 -4.29 5.03 -8.90
N LEU A 62 -5.37 5.81 -9.03
CA LEU A 62 -5.36 7.07 -9.78
C LEU A 62 -4.59 8.17 -9.03
N ASN A 63 -4.54 8.08 -7.70
CA ASN A 63 -3.87 9.08 -6.87
C ASN A 63 -2.34 8.94 -6.98
N SER A 64 -1.70 9.94 -7.56
CA SER A 64 -0.24 9.98 -7.76
C SER A 64 0.55 9.87 -6.45
N SER A 65 0.03 10.36 -5.32
CA SER A 65 0.68 10.22 -4.02
C SER A 65 0.62 8.78 -3.51
N ILE A 66 -0.46 8.05 -3.78
CA ILE A 66 -0.57 6.62 -3.44
C ILE A 66 0.35 5.79 -4.34
N HIS A 67 0.38 6.09 -5.64
CA HIS A 67 1.35 5.49 -6.54
C HIS A 67 2.79 5.72 -6.06
N ALA A 68 3.16 6.97 -5.78
CA ALA A 68 4.51 7.32 -5.32
C ALA A 68 4.85 6.60 -4.02
N PHE A 69 3.91 6.47 -3.08
CA PHE A 69 4.12 5.68 -1.87
C PHE A 69 4.47 4.21 -2.17
N TRP A 70 3.65 3.52 -2.97
CA TRP A 70 3.90 2.12 -3.31
C TRP A 70 5.19 1.95 -4.12
N TYR A 71 5.49 2.89 -5.00
CA TYR A 71 6.75 2.91 -5.74
C TYR A 71 7.95 3.02 -4.78
N SER A 72 7.91 3.93 -3.80
CA SER A 72 8.95 4.06 -2.79
C SER A 72 9.06 2.81 -1.91
N VAL A 73 7.95 2.20 -1.51
CA VAL A 73 7.96 0.95 -0.73
C VAL A 73 8.71 -0.16 -1.47
N LEU A 74 8.54 -0.27 -2.79
CA LEU A 74 9.15 -1.34 -3.60
C LEU A 74 10.57 -1.04 -4.06
N ASN A 75 10.89 0.22 -4.36
CA ASN A 75 12.15 0.59 -5.03
C ASN A 75 13.11 1.40 -4.15
N HIS A 76 12.61 1.98 -3.06
CA HIS A 76 13.35 2.83 -2.12
C HIS A 76 13.04 2.46 -0.67
N THR A 77 12.94 1.15 -0.39
CA THR A 77 12.46 0.62 0.88
C THR A 77 13.30 1.11 2.05
N GLN A 78 14.63 1.05 1.91
CA GLN A 78 15.55 1.40 2.97
C GLN A 78 15.53 2.90 3.25
N GLU A 79 15.58 3.72 2.21
CA GLU A 79 15.53 5.18 2.35
C GLU A 79 14.19 5.65 2.93
N LEU A 80 13.09 4.98 2.59
CA LEU A 80 11.78 5.26 3.17
C LEU A 80 11.75 4.91 4.67
N CYS A 81 12.29 3.75 5.06
CA CYS A 81 12.39 3.34 6.46
C CYS A 81 13.26 4.31 7.27
N GLU A 82 14.45 4.65 6.77
CA GLU A 82 15.35 5.62 7.40
C GLU A 82 14.68 6.98 7.56
N LEU A 83 14.01 7.48 6.52
CA LEU A 83 13.29 8.75 6.58
C LEU A 83 12.21 8.73 7.67
N ILE A 84 11.48 7.61 7.83
CA ILE A 84 10.46 7.47 8.88
C ILE A 84 11.10 7.47 10.27
N GLU A 85 12.20 6.75 10.45
CA GLU A 85 12.89 6.61 11.74
C GLU A 85 13.59 7.90 12.19
N GLU A 86 14.18 8.66 11.25
CA GLU A 86 14.93 9.88 11.53
C GLU A 86 14.03 11.14 11.66
N THR A 87 12.79 11.07 11.19
CA THR A 87 11.87 12.21 11.23
C THR A 87 11.41 12.50 12.66
N ASN A 88 11.76 13.68 13.16
CA ASN A 88 11.30 14.16 14.47
C ASN A 88 9.77 14.38 14.48
N VAL A 89 9.05 13.60 15.29
CA VAL A 89 7.58 13.65 15.39
C VAL A 89 7.13 14.86 16.24
N THR A 90 7.14 16.05 15.64
CA THR A 90 6.70 17.31 16.27
C THR A 90 5.57 17.97 15.47
N VAL A 91 4.77 18.82 16.12
CA VAL A 91 3.70 19.58 15.43
C VAL A 91 4.27 20.50 14.34
N ALA A 92 5.44 21.10 14.58
CA ALA A 92 6.11 21.94 13.60
C ALA A 92 6.52 21.15 12.35
N GLU A 93 7.10 19.96 12.54
CA GLU A 93 7.48 19.09 11.42
C GLU A 93 6.25 18.59 10.64
N TRP A 94 5.17 18.22 11.33
CA TRP A 94 3.91 17.89 10.67
C TRP A 94 3.38 19.04 9.81
N GLN A 95 3.41 20.29 10.31
CA GLN A 95 3.00 21.46 9.53
C GLN A 95 3.91 21.67 8.31
N ASN A 96 5.22 21.47 8.44
CA ASN A 96 6.17 21.55 7.33
C ASN A 96 5.82 20.55 6.22
N GLN A 97 5.57 19.28 6.57
CA GLN A 97 5.23 18.24 5.61
C GLN A 97 3.84 18.44 4.98
N LYS A 98 2.86 18.88 5.78
CA LYS A 98 1.49 19.13 5.32
C LYS A 98 1.40 20.25 4.28
N ASN A 99 2.24 21.29 4.39
CA ASN A 99 2.27 22.40 3.44
C ASN A 99 2.92 22.01 2.09
N GLY A 100 3.24 20.73 1.91
CA GLY A 100 3.73 20.15 0.68
C GLY A 100 5.23 20.30 0.51
N PRO A 101 5.85 19.51 -0.37
CA PRO A 101 7.26 19.64 -0.66
C PRO A 101 7.56 21.04 -1.20
N ARG A 102 8.43 21.81 -0.50
CA ARG A 102 9.07 23.01 -1.06
C ARG A 102 9.93 22.58 -2.26
N LYS A 103 9.36 22.51 -3.46
CA LYS A 103 10.07 22.37 -4.75
C LYS A 103 11.23 21.35 -4.77
N ARG A 104 11.22 20.31 -3.94
CA ARG A 104 11.94 19.09 -4.28
C ARG A 104 10.95 18.35 -5.15
N LYS A 105 11.16 18.36 -6.47
CA LYS A 105 10.50 17.41 -7.36
C LYS A 105 10.51 16.07 -6.62
N CYS A 106 9.37 15.41 -6.47
CA CYS A 106 9.40 13.98 -6.17
C CYS A 106 10.36 13.39 -7.20
N GLN A 107 11.56 12.99 -6.78
CA GLN A 107 12.59 12.43 -7.66
C GLN A 107 12.24 10.99 -8.07
N PHE A 108 11.08 10.51 -7.65
CA PHE A 108 10.65 9.11 -7.69
C PHE A 108 9.37 8.91 -8.51
N ALA A 109 9.08 9.83 -9.44
CA ALA A 109 7.97 9.72 -10.39
C ALA A 109 8.51 9.59 -11.82
#